data_AF-A0A949ZXT9-F1
#
_entry.id   AF-A0A949ZXT9-F1
#
_cell.length_a   1.000
_cell.length_b   1.000
_cell.length_c   1.000
_cell.angle_alpha   90.00
_cell.angle_beta   90.00
_cell.angle_gamma   90.00
#
_symmetry.space_group_name_H-M   'P 1'
#
loop_
_entity.id
_entity.type
_entity.pdbx_description
1 polymer ?
#
loop_
_entity_poly.entity_id
_entity_poly.type
_entity_poly.pdbx_seq_one_letter_code
_entity_poly.pdbx_strand_id
1 'polypeptide(L)'
;MAKQRRRPVRRRDRKGAQTSSRRKPCPYCRDKIDQVDYKNISMLRRFISERGKIRSRRITGACRRHQSQVARAVKRARELALLPYVSEGAGGGGGRGDRDRDRDRDR
;
A
#
# COMPACT_ATOMS: atom_id res chain seq x y z
N MET A 1 -30.58 24.59 -35.33
CA MET A 1 -30.86 24.19 -33.92
C MET A 1 -30.53 22.70 -33.74
N ALA A 2 -29.31 22.36 -33.30
CA ALA A 2 -28.88 20.96 -33.15
C ALA A 2 -28.98 20.50 -31.68
N LYS A 3 -29.85 19.52 -31.42
CA LYS A 3 -30.09 18.95 -30.09
C LYS A 3 -28.81 18.31 -29.54
N GLN A 4 -28.32 18.83 -28.41
CA GLN A 4 -27.23 18.28 -27.63
C GLN A 4 -27.56 16.84 -27.20
N ARG A 5 -26.91 15.85 -27.83
CA ARG A 5 -26.96 14.46 -27.35
C ARG A 5 -25.99 14.34 -26.17
N ARG A 6 -26.53 14.27 -24.95
CA ARG A 6 -25.77 14.05 -23.71
C ARG A 6 -24.95 12.77 -23.84
N ARG A 7 -23.62 12.87 -23.81
CA ARG A 7 -22.70 11.72 -23.82
C ARG A 7 -22.94 10.87 -22.56
N PRO A 8 -23.09 9.54 -22.65
CA PRO A 8 -23.19 8.70 -21.47
C PRO A 8 -21.85 8.69 -20.74
N VAL A 9 -21.86 9.02 -19.45
CA VAL A 9 -20.71 8.81 -18.56
C VAL A 9 -20.44 7.32 -18.51
N ARG A 10 -19.38 6.87 -19.21
CA ARG A 10 -18.90 5.49 -19.07
C ARG A 10 -18.50 5.30 -17.62
N ARG A 11 -19.38 4.65 -16.83
CA ARG A 11 -19.07 4.17 -15.49
C ARG A 11 -17.84 3.31 -15.66
N ARG A 12 -16.71 3.79 -15.14
CA ARG A 12 -15.44 3.06 -15.16
C ARG A 12 -15.74 1.74 -14.46
N ASP A 13 -15.86 0.66 -15.24
CA ASP A 13 -15.92 -0.70 -14.75
C ASP A 13 -14.67 -0.90 -13.92
N ARG A 14 -14.82 -0.64 -12.62
CA ARG A 14 -13.83 -0.90 -11.61
C ARG A 14 -13.84 -2.41 -11.50
N LYS A 15 -13.22 -3.07 -12.47
CA LYS A 15 -12.98 -4.51 -12.54
C LYS A 15 -12.39 -4.84 -11.19
N GLY A 16 -13.28 -5.33 -10.32
CA GLY A 16 -13.00 -5.49 -8.91
C GLY A 16 -11.79 -6.38 -8.86
N ALA A 17 -10.70 -5.89 -8.29
CA ALA A 17 -9.57 -6.73 -7.94
C ALA A 17 -10.04 -7.68 -6.83
N GLN A 18 -10.84 -8.66 -7.25
CA GLN A 18 -11.31 -9.85 -6.56
C GLN A 18 -10.10 -10.76 -6.38
N THR A 19 -9.13 -10.29 -5.60
CA THR A 19 -8.22 -11.18 -4.92
C THR A 19 -8.84 -11.38 -3.55
N SER A 20 -9.75 -12.35 -3.47
CA SER A 20 -10.19 -12.96 -2.22
C SER A 20 -9.01 -13.71 -1.60
N SER A 21 -8.00 -12.95 -1.16
CA SER A 21 -7.00 -13.46 -0.23
C SER A 21 -7.79 -13.85 1.02
N ARG A 22 -7.99 -15.15 1.23
CA ARG A 22 -8.41 -15.73 2.52
C ARG A 22 -7.76 -14.90 3.63
N ARG A 23 -8.59 -14.37 4.54
CA ARG A 23 -8.12 -13.49 5.61
C ARG A 23 -7.10 -14.28 6.43
N LYS A 24 -5.82 -14.00 6.22
CA LYS A 24 -4.73 -14.63 6.98
C LYS A 24 -4.88 -14.27 8.46
N PRO A 25 -4.60 -15.23 9.36
CA PRO A 25 -4.32 -15.03 10.76
C PRO A 25 -3.65 -13.70 11.07
N CYS A 26 -4.16 -12.84 11.96
CA CYS A 26 -3.27 -11.80 12.48
C CYS A 26 -2.16 -12.51 13.29
N PRO A 27 -0.87 -12.36 12.94
CA PRO A 27 0.22 -13.04 13.65
C PRO A 27 0.23 -12.66 15.14
N TYR A 28 0.08 -11.37 15.45
CA TYR A 28 0.03 -10.89 16.83
C TYR A 28 -1.18 -11.40 17.63
N CYS A 29 -2.34 -11.60 16.99
CA CYS A 29 -3.49 -12.17 17.68
C CYS A 29 -3.30 -13.66 17.99
N ARG A 30 -2.57 -14.40 17.14
CA ARG A 30 -2.25 -15.82 17.38
C ARG A 30 -1.24 -15.97 18.51
N ASP A 31 -0.25 -15.10 18.52
CA ASP A 31 0.80 -15.10 19.54
C ASP A 31 0.36 -14.43 20.85
N LYS A 32 -0.90 -13.97 20.94
CA LYS A 32 -1.49 -13.25 22.10
C LYS A 32 -0.66 -12.05 22.56
N ILE A 33 -0.06 -11.34 21.62
CA ILE A 33 0.74 -10.13 21.89
C ILE A 33 -0.19 -8.92 21.83
N ASP A 34 -0.45 -8.30 22.98
CA ASP A 34 -1.34 -7.13 23.10
C ASP A 34 -0.66 -5.80 22.71
N GLN A 35 0.65 -5.69 22.93
CA GLN A 35 1.44 -4.51 22.59
C GLN A 35 2.63 -4.82 21.70
N VAL A 36 2.76 -4.03 20.63
CA VAL A 36 3.90 -4.08 19.71
C VAL A 36 4.88 -2.96 20.06
N ASP A 37 6.03 -3.34 20.60
CA ASP A 37 7.12 -2.42 20.92
C ASP A 37 8.12 -2.21 19.80
N TYR A 38 8.74 -1.03 19.80
CA TYR A 38 9.80 -0.65 18.85
C TYR A 38 11.12 -1.42 19.07
N LYS A 39 11.31 -1.99 20.27
CA LYS A 39 12.51 -2.75 20.65
C LYS A 39 12.61 -4.08 19.91
N ASN A 40 11.48 -4.65 19.50
CA ASN A 40 11.41 -5.96 18.85
C ASN A 40 11.67 -5.85 17.33
N ILE A 41 12.91 -5.59 16.95
CA ILE A 41 13.33 -5.36 15.56
C ILE A 41 13.00 -6.58 14.69
N SER A 42 13.19 -7.80 15.19
CA SER A 42 12.93 -9.05 14.47
C SER A 42 11.47 -9.17 14.01
N MET A 43 10.52 -8.74 14.84
CA MET A 43 9.10 -8.72 14.47
C MET A 43 8.82 -7.59 13.48
N LEU A 44 9.35 -6.39 13.73
CA LEU A 44 9.09 -5.22 12.88
C LEU A 44 9.67 -5.36 11.47
N ARG A 45 10.81 -6.03 11.30
CA ARG A 45 11.41 -6.32 9.99
C ARG A 45 10.45 -7.07 9.07
N ARG A 46 9.61 -7.98 9.59
CA ARG A 46 8.58 -8.70 8.79
C ARG A 46 7.48 -7.77 8.24
N PHE A 47 7.25 -6.62 8.88
CA PHE A 47 6.24 -5.63 8.47
C PHE A 47 6.82 -4.53 7.57
N ILE A 48 8.11 -4.58 7.28
CA ILE A 48 8.81 -3.60 6.46
C ILE A 48 9.27 -4.31 5.19
N SER A 49 9.16 -3.62 4.05
CA SER A 49 9.79 -4.09 2.82
C SER A 49 11.29 -3.88 2.91
N GLU A 50 12.06 -4.62 2.13
CA GLU A 50 13.49 -4.36 1.93
C GLU A 50 13.78 -2.88 1.64
N ARG A 51 12.88 -2.22 0.90
CA ARG A 51 12.86 -0.77 0.58
C ARG A 51 12.70 0.21 1.75
N GLY A 52 12.54 -0.28 2.98
CA GLY A 52 12.22 0.55 4.13
C GLY A 52 10.78 1.09 4.13
N LYS A 53 9.85 0.58 3.31
CA LYS A 53 8.43 0.99 3.33
C LYS A 53 7.60 0.04 4.20
N ILE A 54 6.61 0.56 4.93
CA ILE A 54 5.70 -0.27 5.74
C ILE A 54 4.80 -1.08 4.79
N ARG A 55 4.80 -2.41 4.95
CA ARG A 55 3.93 -3.31 4.19
C ARG A 55 2.47 -3.09 4.58
N SER A 56 1.59 -3.19 3.59
CA SER A 56 0.16 -3.04 3.83
C SER A 56 -0.41 -4.24 4.58
N ARG A 57 -1.50 -3.99 5.33
CA ARG A 57 -2.26 -5.01 6.06
C ARG A 57 -2.66 -6.22 5.19
N ARG A 58 -2.90 -6.00 3.89
CA ARG A 58 -3.31 -7.06 2.96
C ARG A 58 -2.22 -8.11 2.76
N ILE A 59 -0.96 -7.68 2.79
CA ILE A 59 0.19 -8.57 2.60
C ILE A 59 0.51 -9.29 3.90
N THR A 60 0.54 -8.56 5.02
CA THR A 60 0.98 -9.06 6.33
C THR A 60 -0.11 -9.80 7.10
N GLY A 61 -1.40 -9.57 6.81
CA GLY A 61 -2.52 -10.20 7.51
C GLY A 61 -2.81 -9.64 8.91
N ALA A 62 -2.13 -8.57 9.34
CA ALA A 62 -2.36 -7.97 10.67
C ALA A 62 -3.80 -7.48 10.85
N CYS A 63 -4.29 -7.37 12.10
CA CYS A 63 -5.57 -6.72 12.38
C CYS A 63 -5.43 -5.18 12.30
N ARG A 64 -6.54 -4.43 12.27
CA ARG A 64 -6.50 -2.95 12.19
C ARG A 64 -5.83 -2.32 13.42
N ARG A 65 -6.07 -2.89 14.61
CA ARG A 65 -5.48 -2.43 15.88
C ARG A 65 -3.97 -2.62 15.85
N HIS A 66 -3.50 -3.84 15.59
CA HIS A 66 -2.07 -4.16 15.50
C HIS A 66 -1.38 -3.41 14.36
N GLN A 67 -1.99 -3.23 13.19
CA GLN A 67 -1.38 -2.45 12.11
C GLN A 67 -1.10 -0.99 12.54
N SER A 68 -1.99 -0.40 13.34
CA SER A 68 -1.81 0.96 13.86
C SER A 68 -0.69 1.03 14.90
N GLN A 69 -0.62 0.03 15.78
CA GLN A 69 0.47 -0.11 16.76
C GLN A 69 1.82 -0.33 16.07
N VAL A 70 1.90 -1.24 15.09
CA VAL A 70 3.09 -1.49 14.27
C VAL A 70 3.52 -0.20 13.58
N ALA A 71 2.60 0.56 12.97
CA ALA A 71 2.97 1.82 12.33
C ALA A 71 3.59 2.83 13.31
N ARG A 72 3.08 2.92 14.53
CA ARG A 72 3.66 3.77 15.60
C ARG A 72 5.02 3.23 16.07
N ALA A 73 5.15 1.91 16.25
CA ALA A 73 6.40 1.27 16.64
C ALA A 73 7.50 1.45 15.58
N VAL A 74 7.16 1.26 14.29
CA VAL A 74 8.09 1.46 13.18
C VAL A 74 8.54 2.93 13.08
N LYS A 75 7.63 3.90 13.28
CA LYS A 75 8.01 5.33 13.28
C LYS A 75 9.02 5.63 14.40
N ARG A 76 8.72 5.21 15.64
CA ARG A 76 9.63 5.36 16.78
C ARG A 76 10.98 4.66 16.56
N ALA A 77 10.96 3.44 16.01
CA ALA A 77 12.18 2.70 15.71
C ALA A 77 13.06 3.41 14.66
N ARG A 78 12.47 4.16 13.72
CA ARG A 78 13.22 4.95 12.74
C ARG A 78 13.85 6.20 13.35
N GLU A 79 13.13 6.86 14.26
CA GLU A 79 13.66 8.00 15.02
C GLU A 79 14.89 7.59 15.85
N LEU A 80 14.92 6.35 16.35
CA LEU A 80 16.03 5.75 17.08
C LEU A 80 17.10 5.08 16.19
N ALA A 81 17.05 5.28 14.87
CA ALA A 81 17.95 4.68 13.88
C ALA A 81 18.04 3.13 13.88
N LEU A 82 17.06 2.43 14.48
CA LEU A 82 17.00 0.95 14.47
C LEU A 82 16.55 0.40 13.12
N LEU A 83 15.86 1.21 12.32
CA LEU A 83 15.31 0.83 11.02
C LEU A 83 15.54 1.94 9.98
N PRO A 84 15.89 1.60 8.72
CA PRO A 84 16.17 2.58 7.69
C PRO A 84 14.89 3.24 7.15
N TYR A 85 14.99 4.51 6.75
CA TYR A 85 13.93 5.26 6.07
C TYR A 85 13.83 4.93 4.58
N VAL A 86 14.97 4.73 3.93
CA VAL A 86 15.11 4.46 2.49
C VAL A 86 16.21 3.42 2.35
N SER A 87 15.97 2.36 1.57
CA SER A 87 17.07 1.55 1.04
C SER A 87 17.13 1.75 -0.47
N GLU A 88 18.36 1.83 -0.98
CA GLU A 88 18.70 2.34 -2.32
C GLU A 88 18.25 1.43 -3.47
N GLY A 89 17.64 0.28 -3.19
CA GLY A 89 17.30 -0.71 -4.22
C GLY A 89 16.15 -0.27 -5.14
N ALA A 90 16.50 0.36 -6.27
CA ALA A 90 15.77 0.47 -7.55
C ALA A 90 14.67 1.54 -7.68
N GLY A 91 14.99 2.78 -8.05
CA GLY A 91 14.01 3.66 -8.67
C GLY A 91 13.44 3.00 -9.94
N GLY A 92 12.14 2.70 -9.94
CA GLY A 92 11.43 2.14 -11.08
C GLY A 92 10.08 2.84 -11.18
N GLY A 93 10.01 3.83 -12.08
CA GLY A 93 8.87 4.72 -12.26
C GLY A 93 7.61 3.98 -12.70
N GLY A 94 6.50 4.24 -12.02
CA GLY A 94 5.17 3.99 -12.56
C GLY A 94 4.81 5.12 -13.51
N GLY A 95 5.27 5.02 -14.76
CA GLY A 95 4.91 5.93 -15.83
C GLY A 95 3.40 6.04 -15.98
N ARG A 96 2.84 7.20 -15.63
CA ARG A 96 1.53 7.59 -16.11
C ARG A 96 1.74 8.02 -17.55
N GLY A 97 1.63 7.05 -18.47
CA GLY A 97 1.68 7.30 -19.90
C GLY A 97 0.64 8.34 -20.29
N ASP A 98 1.14 9.50 -20.67
CA ASP A 98 0.51 10.59 -21.39
C ASP A 98 -0.40 10.03 -22.50
N ARG A 99 -1.71 10.29 -22.44
CA ARG A 99 -2.71 9.85 -23.44
C ARG A 99 -3.29 11.05 -24.19
N ASP A 100 -2.46 12.02 -24.54
CA ASP A 100 -2.87 13.28 -25.17
C ASP A 100 -2.22 13.51 -26.54
N ARG A 101 -2.10 12.48 -27.40
CA ARG A 101 -1.38 12.63 -28.69
C ARG A 101 -2.10 12.22 -29.98
N ASP A 102 -3.43 12.12 -30.00
CA ASP A 102 -4.20 11.92 -31.24
C ASP A 102 -5.35 12.94 -31.37
N ARG A 103 -5.05 14.23 -31.15
CA ARG A 103 -6.05 15.31 -31.28
C ARG A 103 -6.02 16.03 -32.64
N ASP A 104 -5.02 15.83 -33.51
CA ASP A 104 -4.84 16.68 -34.71
C ASP A 104 -4.42 15.91 -35.98
N ARG A 105 -5.09 14.81 -36.36
CA ARG A 105 -4.79 14.10 -37.63
C ARG A 105 -5.85 14.15 -38.73
N ASP A 106 -7.01 14.76 -38.49
CA ASP A 106 -8.08 14.87 -39.50
C ASP A 106 -8.40 16.34 -39.80
N ARG A 107 -7.41 17.05 -40.35
CA ARG A 107 -7.62 18.25 -41.17
C ARG A 107 -7.97 17.83 -42.58
#